data_AF-S3P773-F1
#
_entry.id   AF-S3P773-F1
#
_cell.length_a   1.000
_cell.length_b   1.000
_cell.length_c   1.000
_cell.angle_alpha   90.00
_cell.angle_beta   90.00
_cell.angle_gamma   90.00
#
_symmetry.space_group_name_H-M   'P 1'
#
loop_
_entity.id
_entity.type
_entity.pdbx_description
1 polymer ?
#
loop_
_entity_poly.entity_id
_entity_poly.type
_entity_poly.pdbx_seq_one_letter_code
_entity_poly.pdbx_strand_id
1 'polypeptide(L)'
;MKTLKLRIKDKHCKMLDQLASEVNFVWNYVNDLCFKHLKRTGHFFSAYDVNEYTSGTSKLCNLHSQTIQAITEELVTRRKQFKKAKLKWRVSNK
;
A
#
# COMPACT_ATOMS: atom_id res chain seq x y z
N MET A 1 -12.89 -32.97 8.85
CA MET A 1 -12.65 -31.51 8.76
C MET A 1 -14.03 -30.83 8.68
N LYS A 2 -14.41 -29.99 9.66
CA LYS A 2 -15.72 -29.32 9.66
C LYS A 2 -15.60 -27.95 9.02
N THR A 3 -16.29 -27.74 7.90
CA THR A 3 -16.33 -26.44 7.21
C THR A 3 -17.45 -25.61 7.82
N LEU A 4 -17.10 -24.49 8.46
CA LEU A 4 -18.07 -23.53 8.97
C LEU A 4 -18.57 -22.64 7.82
N LYS A 5 -19.90 -22.57 7.65
CA LYS A 5 -20.55 -21.60 6.75
C LYS A 5 -20.99 -20.41 7.58
N LEU A 6 -20.15 -19.38 7.63
CA LEU A 6 -20.42 -18.14 8.36
C LEU A 6 -20.86 -17.04 7.39
N ARG A 7 -21.92 -16.31 7.75
CA ARG A 7 -22.30 -15.06 7.07
C ARG A 7 -21.65 -13.91 7.82
N ILE A 8 -20.71 -13.22 7.17
CA ILE A 8 -20.18 -11.96 7.69
C ILE A 8 -21.26 -10.89 7.49
N LYS A 9 -21.58 -10.15 8.55
CA LYS A 9 -22.61 -9.13 8.50
C LYS A 9 -22.02 -7.86 7.86
N ASP A 10 -22.61 -7.39 6.77
CA ASP A 10 -22.10 -6.30 5.92
C ASP A 10 -22.15 -4.90 6.56
N LYS A 11 -22.38 -4.82 7.88
CA LYS A 11 -22.49 -3.55 8.63
C LYS A 11 -21.25 -2.67 8.43
N HIS A 12 -20.07 -3.28 8.29
CA HIS A 12 -18.79 -2.58 8.17
C HIS A 12 -18.27 -2.50 6.73
N CYS A 13 -19.00 -2.99 5.72
CA CYS A 13 -18.52 -2.98 4.32
C CYS A 13 -18.09 -1.59 3.86
N LYS A 14 -18.92 -0.57 4.08
CA LYS A 14 -18.60 0.81 3.71
C LYS A 14 -17.28 1.32 4.33
N MET A 15 -17.02 0.95 5.59
CA MET A 15 -15.77 1.31 6.27
C MET A 15 -14.57 0.58 5.65
N LEU A 16 -14.72 -0.72 5.38
CA LEU A 16 -13.67 -1.54 4.77
C LEU A 16 -13.36 -1.10 3.33
N ASP A 17 -14.36 -0.72 2.55
CA ASP A 17 -14.20 -0.20 1.19
C ASP A 17 -13.44 1.15 1.18
N GLN A 18 -13.74 2.01 2.16
CA GLN A 18 -12.98 3.25 2.36
C GLN A 18 -11.52 2.93 2.70
N LEU A 19 -11.28 2.06 3.68
CA LEU A 19 -9.91 1.67 4.08
C LEU A 19 -9.13 1.04 2.93
N ALA A 20 -9.77 0.18 2.12
CA ALA A 20 -9.17 -0.41 0.93
C ALA A 20 -8.75 0.67 -0.10
N SER A 21 -9.56 1.72 -0.24
CA SER A 21 -9.24 2.85 -1.11
C SER A 21 -8.06 3.67 -0.58
N GLU A 22 -7.97 3.89 0.73
CA GLU A 22 -6.83 4.55 1.37
C GLU A 22 -5.53 3.73 1.19
N VAL A 23 -5.61 2.40 1.33
CA VAL A 23 -4.48 1.49 1.07
C VAL A 23 -4.00 1.61 -0.37
N ASN A 24 -4.93 1.66 -1.34
CA ASN A 24 -4.58 1.87 -2.75
C ASN A 24 -3.93 3.23 -2.99
N PHE A 25 -4.40 4.28 -2.31
CA PHE A 25 -3.82 5.62 -2.38
C PHE A 25 -2.37 5.64 -1.90
N VAL A 26 -2.11 5.09 -0.70
CA VAL A 26 -0.74 4.98 -0.15
C VAL A 26 0.16 4.17 -1.08
N TRP A 27 -0.32 3.04 -1.60
CA TRP A 27 0.44 2.22 -2.56
C TRP A 27 0.84 3.02 -3.80
N ASN A 28 -0.11 3.76 -4.39
CA ASN A 28 0.13 4.53 -5.59
C ASN A 28 1.12 5.69 -5.34
N TYR A 29 0.98 6.38 -4.21
CA TYR A 29 1.92 7.43 -3.80
C TYR A 29 3.35 6.90 -3.69
N VAL A 30 3.54 5.79 -2.95
CA VAL A 30 4.87 5.18 -2.77
C VAL A 30 5.44 4.69 -4.09
N ASN A 31 4.61 4.07 -4.95
CA ASN A 31 5.05 3.60 -6.26
C ASN A 31 5.54 4.76 -7.15
N ASP A 32 4.85 5.89 -7.13
CA ASP A 32 5.25 7.08 -7.89
C ASP A 32 6.52 7.73 -7.32
N LEU A 33 6.60 7.86 -5.99
CA LEU A 33 7.76 8.38 -5.28
C LEU A 33 9.02 7.57 -5.60
N CYS A 34 8.95 6.25 -5.48
CA CYS A 34 10.04 5.33 -5.83
C CYS A 34 10.47 5.49 -7.28
N PHE A 35 9.53 5.63 -8.21
CA PHE A 35 9.84 5.78 -9.63
C PHE A 35 10.47 7.14 -9.95
N LYS A 36 10.00 8.23 -9.32
CA LYS A 36 10.60 9.56 -9.44
C LYS A 36 12.02 9.60 -8.89
N HIS A 37 12.26 8.99 -7.74
CA HIS A 37 13.60 8.89 -7.16
C HIS A 37 14.53 8.10 -8.10
N LEU A 38 14.09 6.93 -8.58
CA LEU A 38 14.86 6.12 -9.53
C LEU A 38 15.24 6.90 -10.79
N LYS A 39 14.33 7.69 -11.36
CA LYS A 39 14.62 8.52 -12.53
C LYS A 39 15.67 9.60 -12.25
N ARG A 40 15.76 10.11 -11.02
CA ARG A 40 16.69 11.19 -10.65
C ARG A 40 18.06 10.67 -10.24
N THR A 41 18.12 9.58 -9.46
CA THR A 41 19.36 9.08 -8.85
C THR A 41 19.89 7.81 -9.50
N GLY A 42 19.05 7.09 -10.25
CA GLY A 42 19.37 5.75 -10.73
C GLY A 42 19.38 4.69 -9.62
N HIS A 43 18.93 5.03 -8.41
CA HIS A 43 18.92 4.12 -7.26
C HIS A 43 17.50 3.75 -6.84
N PHE A 44 17.35 2.57 -6.26
CA PHE A 44 16.07 2.10 -5.74
C PHE A 44 15.99 2.36 -4.24
N PHE A 45 14.83 2.82 -3.78
CA PHE A 45 14.56 2.88 -2.36
C PHE A 45 14.50 1.50 -1.71
N SER A 46 14.99 1.46 -0.47
CA SER A 46 14.69 0.43 0.52
C SER A 46 13.31 0.68 1.16
N ALA A 47 12.79 -0.30 1.91
CA ALA A 47 11.55 -0.11 2.65
C ALA A 47 11.70 0.95 3.76
N TYR A 48 12.90 1.04 4.35
CA TYR A 48 13.21 2.01 5.41
C TYR A 48 13.26 3.44 4.88
N ASP A 49 13.85 3.66 3.69
CA ASP A 49 13.98 4.99 3.11
C ASP A 49 12.61 5.63 2.84
N VAL A 50 11.63 4.81 2.45
CA VAL A 50 10.26 5.26 2.17
C VAL A 50 9.52 5.62 3.47
N ASN A 51 9.87 5.01 4.61
CA ASN A 51 9.14 5.23 5.85
C ASN A 51 9.19 6.69 6.31
N GLU A 52 10.31 7.40 6.10
CA GLU A 52 10.42 8.84 6.40
C GLU A 52 9.38 9.67 5.62
N TYR A 53 9.20 9.37 4.33
CA TYR A 53 8.23 10.05 3.46
C TYR A 53 6.77 9.70 3.73
N THR A 54 6.52 8.62 4.46
CA THR A 54 5.18 8.18 4.86
C THR A 54 4.85 8.52 6.32
N SER A 55 5.80 9.09 7.06
CA SER A 55 5.60 9.50 8.45
C SER A 55 4.44 10.50 8.57
N GLY A 56 3.58 10.32 9.57
CA GLY A 56 2.39 11.16 9.78
C GLY A 56 1.17 10.85 8.90
N THR A 57 1.32 10.04 7.85
CA THR A 57 0.21 9.67 6.94
C THR A 57 -0.93 8.94 7.64
N SER A 58 -0.66 8.25 8.75
CA SER A 58 -1.68 7.57 9.56
C SER A 58 -2.82 8.49 10.00
N LYS A 59 -2.50 9.75 10.33
CA LYS A 59 -3.50 10.75 10.75
C LYS A 59 -4.35 11.26 9.58
N LEU A 60 -3.82 11.21 8.35
CA LEU A 60 -4.49 11.72 7.16
C LEU A 60 -5.39 10.66 6.51
N CYS A 61 -4.88 9.44 6.39
CA CYS A 61 -5.58 8.32 5.74
C CYS A 61 -6.42 7.48 6.71
N ASN A 62 -6.48 7.83 8.01
CA ASN A 62 -7.13 7.01 9.05
C ASN A 62 -6.67 5.53 9.04
N LEU A 63 -5.42 5.29 8.66
CA LEU A 63 -4.80 3.98 8.64
C LEU A 63 -3.85 3.83 9.82
N HIS A 64 -3.78 2.62 10.37
CA HIS A 64 -2.78 2.32 11.40
C HIS A 64 -1.37 2.44 10.81
N SER A 65 -0.42 2.97 11.58
CA SER A 65 0.96 3.20 11.11
C SER A 65 1.63 1.93 10.60
N GLN A 66 1.40 0.80 11.28
CA GLN A 66 1.94 -0.50 10.85
C GLN A 66 1.37 -0.96 9.50
N THR A 67 0.13 -0.61 9.19
CA THR A 67 -0.47 -0.93 7.88
C THR A 67 0.27 -0.20 6.76
N ILE A 68 0.66 1.05 6.99
CA ILE A 68 1.42 1.85 6.02
C ILE A 68 2.82 1.25 5.82
N GLN A 69 3.49 0.84 6.90
CA GLN A 69 4.78 0.15 6.84
C GLN A 69 4.68 -1.19 6.09
N ALA A 70 3.63 -1.97 6.33
CA ALA A 70 3.40 -3.22 5.60
C ALA A 70 3.19 -2.99 4.09
N ILE A 71 2.52 -1.89 3.71
CA ILE A 71 2.32 -1.50 2.31
C ILE A 71 3.67 -1.18 1.64
N THR A 72 4.55 -0.43 2.30
CA THR A 72 5.86 -0.07 1.75
C THR A 72 6.74 -1.31 1.57
N GLU A 73 6.77 -2.20 2.57
CA GLU A 73 7.48 -3.47 2.51
C GLU A 73 6.95 -4.38 1.41
N GLU A 74 5.62 -4.51 1.27
CA GLU A 74 5.02 -5.30 0.21
C GLU A 74 5.40 -4.74 -1.16
N LEU A 75 5.34 -3.42 -1.35
CA LEU A 75 5.69 -2.79 -2.63
C LEU A 75 7.15 -3.08 -3.01
N VAL A 76 8.09 -2.92 -2.08
CA VAL A 76 9.51 -3.22 -2.30
C VAL A 76 9.71 -4.71 -2.62
N THR A 77 9.00 -5.59 -1.91
CA THR A 77 9.05 -7.04 -2.13
C THR A 77 8.55 -7.42 -3.52
N ARG A 78 7.38 -6.92 -3.93
CA ARG A 78 6.82 -7.19 -5.28
C ARG A 78 7.71 -6.60 -6.38
N ARG A 79 8.26 -5.40 -6.16
CA ARG A 79 9.18 -4.77 -7.12
C ARG A 79 10.39 -5.67 -7.38
N LYS A 80 11.02 -6.20 -6.33
CA LYS A 80 12.15 -7.15 -6.41
C LYS A 80 11.72 -8.46 -7.06
N GLN A 81 10.61 -9.05 -6.64
CA GLN A 81 10.07 -10.31 -7.18
C GLN A 81 9.85 -10.24 -8.69
N PHE A 82 9.23 -9.16 -9.19
CA PHE A 82 8.90 -9.02 -10.60
C PHE A 82 9.99 -8.31 -11.42
N LYS A 83 11.09 -7.87 -10.80
CA LYS A 83 12.20 -7.14 -11.44
C LYS A 83 11.74 -5.93 -12.26
N LYS A 84 10.77 -5.17 -11.75
CA LYS A 84 10.20 -3.98 -12.43
C LYS A 84 10.66 -2.68 -11.78
N ALA A 85 10.84 -1.64 -12.59
CA ALA A 85 11.11 -0.29 -12.09
C ALA A 85 9.87 0.37 -11.46
N LYS A 86 8.69 0.10 -12.02
CA LYS A 86 7.40 0.61 -11.55
C LYS A 86 6.34 -0.50 -11.60
N LEU A 87 5.51 -0.58 -10.57
CA LEU A 87 4.38 -1.51 -10.54
C LEU A 87 3.12 -0.85 -11.15
N LYS A 88 2.12 -1.65 -11.53
CA LYS A 88 0.84 -1.11 -12.01
C LYS A 88 0.16 -0.31 -10.90
N TRP A 89 -0.58 0.73 -11.31
CA TRP A 89 -1.46 1.47 -10.41
C TRP A 89 -2.55 0.57 -9.86
N ARG A 90 -2.88 0.72 -8.58
CA ARG A 90 -4.07 0.12 -7.99
C ARG A 90 -5.25 1.05 -8.19
N VAL A 91 -6.39 0.47 -8.54
CA VAL A 91 -7.63 1.20 -8.83
C VAL A 91 -8.71 0.65 -7.91
N SER A 92 -9.45 1.53 -7.26
CA SER A 92 -10.66 1.15 -6.53
C SER A 92 -11.84 1.30 -7.48
N ASN A 93 -12.50 0.20 -7.82
CA ASN A 93 -13.81 0.24 -8.47
C ASN A 93 -14.84 0.40 -7.36
N LYS A 94 -15.53 1.54 -7.35
CA LYS A 94 -16.73 1.73 -6.53
C LYS A 94 -17.93 1.08 -7.21
#